data_AF-A0A9D4CD11-F1
#
_entry.id   AF-A0A9D4CD11-F1
#
_cell.length_a   1.000
_cell.length_b   1.000
_cell.length_c   1.000
_cell.angle_alpha   90.00
_cell.angle_beta   90.00
_cell.angle_gamma   90.00
#
_symmetry.space_group_name_H-M   'P 1'
#
loop_
_entity.id
_entity.type
_entity.pdbx_description
1 polymer ?
#
loop_
_entity_poly.entity_id
_entity_poly.type
_entity_poly.pdbx_seq_one_letter_code
_entity_poly.pdbx_strand_id
1 'polypeptide(L)' 'MNGHEVLNRVEKGFRMPRPTGGPVACPDPYYEHMLKCWNRSPETRPTFAYLQDFFNNYMVSAEGEYKPMD' A
#
# COMPACT_ATOMS: atom_id res chain seq x y z
N MET A 1 -11.34 5.92 -20.25
CA MET A 1 -11.11 4.49 -20.01
C MET A 1 -12.45 3.87 -19.70
N ASN A 2 -12.89 2.87 -20.47
CA ASN A 2 -14.13 2.16 -20.15
C ASN A 2 -13.84 0.96 -19.23
N GLY A 3 -14.88 0.34 -18.64
CA GLY A 3 -14.69 -0.78 -17.71
C GLY A 3 -13.99 -1.99 -18.32
N HIS A 4 -14.26 -2.32 -19.58
CA HIS A 4 -13.66 -3.46 -20.28
C HIS A 4 -12.15 -3.26 -20.52
N GLU A 5 -11.73 -2.03 -20.82
CA GLU A 5 -10.33 -1.67 -20.98
C GLU A 5 -9.56 -1.81 -19.65
N VAL A 6 -10.19 -1.44 -18.52
CA VAL A 6 -9.61 -1.60 -17.18
C VAL A 6 -9.37 -3.07 -16.87
N LEU A 7 -10.38 -3.93 -17.10
CA LEU A 7 -10.28 -5.37 -16.84
C LEU A 7 -9.12 -5.99 -17.62
N ASN A 8 -9.04 -5.74 -18.93
CA ASN A 8 -7.97 -6.24 -19.78
C ASN A 8 -6.57 -5.81 -19.31
N ARG A 9 -6.42 -4.56 -18.83
CA ARG A 9 -5.15 -4.06 -18.31
C ARG A 9 -4.77 -4.75 -17.00
N VAL A 10 -5.72 -4.88 -16.07
CA VAL A 10 -5.50 -5.51 -14.76
C VAL A 10 -5.13 -6.99 -14.92
N GLU A 11 -5.75 -7.69 -15.86
CA GLU A 11 -5.42 -9.08 -16.21
C GLU A 11 -4.00 -9.24 -16.75
N LYS A 12 -3.53 -8.26 -17.55
CA LYS A 12 -2.15 -8.19 -18.06
C LYS A 12 -1.13 -7.74 -17.01
N GLY A 13 -1.55 -7.54 -15.76
CA GLY A 13 -0.67 -7.18 -14.65
C GLY A 13 -0.52 -5.68 -14.40
N PHE A 14 -1.22 -4.81 -15.15
CA PHE A 14 -1.19 -3.38 -14.88
C PHE A 14 -1.70 -3.08 -13.47
N ARG A 15 -0.96 -2.25 -12.75
CA ARG A 15 -1.39 -1.60 -11.50
C ARG A 15 -1.16 -0.10 -11.63
N MET A 16 -1.98 0.68 -10.94
CA MET A 16 -1.85 2.13 -10.96
C MET A 16 -0.49 2.54 -10.37
N PRO A 17 0.20 3.55 -10.94
CA PRO A 17 1.43 4.06 -10.36
C PRO A 17 1.18 4.71 -9.00
N ARG A 18 2.25 4.89 -8.22
CA ARG A 18 2.18 5.56 -6.93
C ARG A 18 1.57 6.96 -7.08
N PRO A 19 0.54 7.32 -6.29
CA PRO A 19 -0.04 8.66 -6.36
C PRO A 19 0.94 9.73 -5.88
N THR A 20 1.22 10.70 -6.76
CA THR A 20 2.09 11.86 -6.48
C THR A 20 1.39 13.22 -6.64
N GLY A 21 0.19 13.25 -7.22
CA GLY A 21 -0.53 14.49 -7.52
C GLY A 21 -1.44 15.02 -6.40
N GLY A 22 -1.46 14.37 -5.23
CA GLY A 22 -2.26 14.80 -4.08
C GLY A 22 -1.54 15.86 -3.22
N PRO A 23 -2.23 16.42 -2.20
CA PRO A 23 -1.62 17.37 -1.26
C PRO A 23 -0.47 16.75 -0.44
N VAL A 24 -0.46 15.43 -0.32
CA VAL A 24 0.63 14.65 0.29
C VAL A 24 1.02 13.56 -0.70
N ALA A 25 2.31 13.46 -1.02
CA ALA A 25 2.83 12.36 -1.82
C ALA A 25 2.63 11.04 -1.06
N CYS A 26 2.12 10.01 -1.72
CA CYS A 26 1.91 8.71 -1.07
C CYS A 26 3.26 8.13 -0.62
N PRO A 27 3.46 7.78 0.67
CA PRO A 27 4.69 7.14 1.13
C PRO A 27 4.92 5.79 0.45
N ASP A 28 6.18 5.44 0.19
CA ASP A 28 6.52 4.19 -0.50
C ASP A 28 5.96 2.95 0.22
N PRO A 29 6.04 2.81 1.57
CA PRO A 29 5.49 1.63 2.25
C PRO A 29 3.98 1.49 2.13
N TYR A 30 3.24 2.59 1.95
CA TYR A 30 1.80 2.53 1.72
C TYR A 30 1.52 1.99 0.32
N TYR A 31 2.26 2.47 -0.67
CA TYR A 31 2.14 2.00 -2.05
C TYR A 31 2.56 0.52 -2.20
N GLU A 32 3.62 0.10 -1.51
CA GLU A 32 4.01 -1.31 -1.44
C GLU A 32 2.89 -2.19 -0.91
N HIS A 33 2.16 -1.75 0.13
CA HIS A 33 1.00 -2.47 0.64
C HIS A 33 -0.18 -2.46 -0.33
N MET A 34 -0.41 -1.39 -1.09
CA MET A 34 -1.39 -1.40 -2.18
C MET A 34 -1.06 -2.47 -3.22
N LEU A 35 0.22 -2.61 -3.60
CA LEU A 35 0.66 -3.66 -4.54
C LEU A 35 0.45 -5.07 -3.97
N LYS A 36 0.71 -5.29 -2.68
CA LYS A 36 0.40 -6.57 -1.99
C LYS A 36 -1.11 -6.88 -2.03
N CYS A 37 -1.97 -5.90 -1.75
CA CYS A 37 -3.42 -6.04 -1.84
C CYS A 37 -3.90 -6.40 -3.26
N TRP A 38 -3.22 -5.88 -4.28
CA TRP A 38 -3.56 -6.14 -5.68
C TRP A 38 -2.84 -7.35 -6.29
N ASN A 39 -2.28 -8.26 -5.47
CA ASN A 39 -1.63 -9.46 -5.99
C ASN A 39 -2.62 -10.30 -6.84
N ARG A 40 -2.10 -10.88 -7.93
CA ARG A 40 -2.87 -11.76 -8.83
C ARG A 40 -3.37 -13.00 -8.11
N SER A 41 -2.56 -13.54 -7.20
CA SER A 41 -2.83 -14.68 -6.33
C SER A 41 -3.59 -14.19 -5.09
N PRO A 42 -4.87 -14.56 -4.90
CA PRO A 42 -5.64 -14.13 -3.73
C PRO A 42 -5.05 -14.56 -2.40
N GLU A 43 -4.46 -15.75 -2.35
CA GLU A 43 -3.87 -16.36 -1.16
C GLU A 43 -2.61 -15.66 -0.64
N THR A 44 -1.95 -14.85 -1.47
CA THR A 44 -0.79 -14.03 -1.08
C THR A 44 -1.17 -12.62 -0.62
N ARG A 45 -2.46 -12.26 -0.67
CA ARG A 45 -2.93 -10.94 -0.23
C ARG A 45 -2.93 -10.86 1.30
N PRO A 46 -2.60 -9.69 1.87
CA PRO A 46 -2.65 -9.51 3.31
C PRO A 46 -4.08 -9.61 3.83
N THR A 47 -4.22 -10.04 5.09
CA THR A 47 -5.50 -10.01 5.78
C THR A 47 -5.84 -8.59 6.24
N PHE A 48 -7.13 -8.32 6.47
CA PHE A 48 -7.53 -7.04 7.05
C PHE A 48 -6.94 -6.81 8.45
N ALA A 49 -6.76 -7.86 9.25
CA ALA A 49 -6.13 -7.76 10.57
C ALA A 49 -4.68 -7.26 10.46
N TYR A 50 -3.91 -7.78 9.49
CA TYR A 50 -2.56 -7.31 9.21
C TYR A 50 -2.55 -5.85 8.72
N LEU A 51 -3.45 -5.51 7.79
CA LEU A 51 -3.53 -4.14 7.26
C LEU A 51 -3.89 -3.13 8.35
N GLN A 52 -4.82 -3.48 9.24
CA GLN A 52 -5.21 -2.64 10.36
C GLN A 52 -4.03 -2.36 11.29
N ASP A 53 -3.30 -3.41 11.69
CA ASP A 53 -2.11 -3.27 12.54
C ASP A 53 -1.05 -2.39 11.88
N PHE A 54 -0.75 -2.65 10.59
CA PHE A 54 0.20 -1.86 9.82
C PHE A 54 -0.15 -0.38 9.82
N PHE A 55 -1.37 0.00 9.43
CA PHE A 55 -1.74 1.41 9.30
C PHE A 55 -1.85 2.15 10.64
N ASN A 56 -2.17 1.44 11.73
CA ASN A 56 -2.23 2.02 13.07
C ASN A 56 -0.82 2.24 13.67
N ASN A 57 0.13 1.36 13.38
CA ASN A 57 1.46 1.38 14.00
C ASN A 57 2.54 2.08 13.14
N TYR A 58 2.25 2.32 11.86
CA TYR A 58 3.25 2.85 10.92
C TYR A 58 3.75 4.26 11.27
N MET A 59 2.88 5.17 11.74
CA MET A 59 3.31 6.51 12.13
C MET A 59 4.16 6.51 13.41
N VAL A 60 3.91 5.54 14.31
CA VAL A 60 4.60 5.41 15.60
C VAL A 60 5.99 4.78 15.45
N SER A 61 6.17 3.87 14.48
CA SER A 61 7.46 3.19 14.25
C SER A 61 8.43 4.01 13.39
N ALA A 62 7.94 5.04 12.69
CA ALA A 62 8.75 5.93 11.85
C ALA A 62 9.41 7.08 12.64
N GLU A 63 8.95 7.35 13.87
CA GLU A 63 9.65 8.23 14.81
C GLU A 63 10.52 7.36 15.73
N GLY A 64 11.83 7.66 15.75
CA GLY A 64 12.86 6.76 16.24
C GLY A 64 12.67 6.27 17.68
N GLU A 65 13.26 5.10 17.95
CA GLU A 65 13.35 4.50 19.29
C GLU A 65 13.64 5.56 20.36
N TYR A 66 12.83 5.56 21.43
CA TYR A 66 13.01 6.43 22.57
C TYR A 66 14.45 6.28 23.11
N LYS A 67 15.28 7.32 22.93
CA LYS A 67 16.58 7.38 23.59
C LYS A 67 16.35 7.80 25.04
N PRO A 68 16.71 6.98 26.04
CA PRO A 68 16.65 7.40 27.42
C PRO A 68 17.53 8.64 27.63
N MET A 69 17.01 9.56 28.43
CA MET A 69 17.62 10.86 28.68
C MET A 69 18.84 10.70 29.61
N ASP A 70 20.02 11.16 29.16
CA ASP A 70 21.14 11.49 30.04
C ASP A 70 20.99 12.92 30.57
#